data_AF-A0A482X171-F1
#
_entry.id   AF-A0A482X171-F1
#
_cell.length_a   1.000
_cell.length_b   1.000
_cell.length_c   1.000
_cell.angle_alpha   90.00
_cell.angle_beta   90.00
_cell.angle_gamma   90.00
#
_symmetry.space_group_name_H-M   'P 1'
#
loop_
_entity.id
_entity.type
_entity.pdbx_description
1 polymer ?
#
loop_
_entity_poly.entity_id
_entity_poly.type
_entity_poly.pdbx_seq_one_letter_code
_entity_poly.pdbx_strand_id
1 'polypeptide(L)'
;MPWPRGMEGGIRAVDVLGVLEERLAVLSGGRDRRGGPVLSFPATARRERAKPDDYRRLLQYLLTVPSEEVRELGFTVVVDMRGSTWSTVKPILKVLQEHFPGSVHVAYIIKPDNFWQKQRTSLGSHKYKFETNMISLEALPKIIDTGQLTSDLEGTLHYDHAQWIEMRKGTIIFH
;
A
#
# COMPACT_ATOMS: atom_id res chain seq x y z
N MET A 1 19.24 30.26 -6.57
CA MET A 1 18.15 30.71 -5.68
C MET A 1 17.62 29.49 -4.93
N PRO A 2 17.58 29.49 -3.59
CA PRO A 2 16.98 28.39 -2.85
C PRO A 2 15.45 28.47 -2.90
N TRP A 3 14.82 27.31 -3.00
CA TRP A 3 13.37 27.14 -3.02
C TRP A 3 12.73 27.75 -1.76
N PRO A 4 11.53 28.34 -1.86
CA PRO A 4 10.82 28.83 -0.69
C PRO A 4 10.55 27.64 0.24
N ARG A 5 10.83 27.83 1.54
CA ARG A 5 10.45 26.88 2.59
C ARG A 5 8.94 26.62 2.47
N GLY A 6 8.59 25.47 1.92
CA GLY A 6 7.21 24.98 1.89
C GLY A 6 6.70 24.85 3.33
N MET A 7 5.46 25.32 3.50
CA MET A 7 4.66 25.46 4.71
C MET A 7 4.86 24.39 5.80
N GLU A 8 4.78 24.88 7.04
CA GLU A 8 4.71 24.17 8.31
C GLU A 8 3.64 23.05 8.34
N GLY A 9 3.97 21.91 8.97
CA GLY A 9 2.97 21.02 9.59
C GLY A 9 2.80 19.59 9.04
N GLY A 10 3.46 19.21 7.96
CA GLY A 10 3.36 17.84 7.40
C GLY A 10 4.23 16.81 8.13
N ILE A 11 3.72 15.58 8.30
CA ILE A 11 4.52 14.45 8.81
C ILE A 11 5.69 14.18 7.87
N ARG A 12 6.92 14.16 8.39
CA ARG A 12 8.12 13.88 7.60
C ARG A 12 8.47 12.39 7.71
N ALA A 13 9.24 11.90 6.75
CA ALA A 13 9.73 10.52 6.74
C ALA A 13 10.45 10.15 8.05
N VAL A 14 11.24 11.10 8.59
CA VAL A 14 11.97 10.93 9.84
C VAL A 14 11.07 10.73 11.06
N ASP A 15 9.85 11.27 11.05
CA ASP A 15 8.90 11.19 12.16
C ASP A 15 8.19 9.80 12.21
N VAL A 16 8.26 9.05 11.09
CA VAL A 16 7.68 7.70 10.94
C VAL A 16 8.72 6.65 10.50
N LEU A 17 10.01 6.93 10.66
CA LEU A 17 11.08 6.10 10.09
C LEU A 17 11.01 4.65 10.55
N GLY A 18 10.80 4.41 11.85
CA GLY A 18 10.74 3.06 12.38
C GLY A 18 9.63 2.21 11.75
N VAL A 19 8.46 2.78 11.47
CA VAL A 19 7.37 2.04 10.79
C VAL A 19 7.57 1.96 9.28
N LEU A 20 8.31 2.90 8.68
CA LEU A 20 8.72 2.82 7.28
C LEU A 20 9.67 1.65 7.06
N GLU A 21 10.71 1.51 7.89
CA GLU A 21 11.73 0.44 7.78
C GLU A 21 11.14 -0.97 7.94
N GLU A 22 10.01 -1.11 8.63
CA GLU A 22 9.27 -2.37 8.73
C GLU A 22 8.66 -2.81 7.38
N ARG A 23 8.52 -1.92 6.39
CA ARG A 23 8.02 -2.22 5.03
C ARG A 23 6.68 -2.97 5.04
N LEU A 24 5.78 -2.58 5.95
CA LEU A 24 4.43 -3.17 6.04
C LEU A 24 3.54 -2.76 4.86
N ALA A 25 3.79 -1.59 4.29
CA ALA A 25 3.17 -1.09 3.07
C ALA A 25 4.22 -0.34 2.23
N VAL A 26 4.01 -0.31 0.93
CA VAL A 26 4.93 0.23 -0.07
C VAL A 26 4.17 1.10 -1.05
N LEU A 27 4.73 2.27 -1.34
CA LEU A 27 4.31 3.14 -2.42
C LEU A 27 5.45 3.21 -3.45
N SER A 28 5.44 2.27 -4.39
CA SER A 28 6.53 2.08 -5.36
C SER A 28 6.61 3.15 -6.43
N GLY A 29 5.55 3.95 -6.58
CA GLY A 29 5.35 4.85 -7.71
C GLY A 29 4.47 4.27 -8.82
N GLY A 30 4.07 3.00 -8.69
CA GLY A 30 3.14 2.33 -9.60
C GLY A 30 1.75 2.98 -9.64
N ARG A 31 1.10 2.89 -10.81
CA ARG A 31 -0.23 3.41 -11.09
C ARG A 31 -1.16 2.33 -11.65
N ASP A 32 -2.44 2.42 -11.31
CA ASP A 32 -3.47 1.63 -11.98
C ASP A 32 -3.79 2.21 -13.37
N ARG A 33 -4.71 1.57 -14.11
CA ARG A 33 -5.11 2.03 -15.45
C ARG A 33 -5.82 3.39 -15.48
N ARG A 34 -6.31 3.87 -14.33
CA ARG A 34 -6.93 5.20 -14.19
C ARG A 34 -5.87 6.26 -13.89
N GLY A 35 -4.60 5.87 -13.69
CA GLY A 35 -3.53 6.74 -13.22
C GLY A 35 -3.47 6.89 -11.69
N GLY A 36 -4.37 6.22 -10.98
CA GLY A 36 -4.46 6.25 -9.52
C GLY A 36 -3.28 5.53 -8.86
N PRO A 37 -2.83 5.97 -7.68
CA PRO A 37 -1.65 5.42 -7.02
C PRO A 37 -1.91 3.99 -6.51
N VAL A 38 -0.92 3.11 -6.69
CA VAL A 38 -0.96 1.73 -6.17
C VAL A 38 -0.26 1.68 -4.82
N LEU A 39 -1.01 1.29 -3.79
CA LEU A 39 -0.49 1.05 -2.44
C LEU A 39 -0.45 -0.46 -2.18
N SER A 40 0.75 -1.01 -2.01
CA SER A 40 0.96 -2.46 -1.86
C SER A 40 1.31 -2.85 -0.44
N PHE A 41 0.69 -3.91 0.08
CA PHE A 41 1.04 -4.56 1.34
C PHE A 41 1.68 -5.92 1.03
N PRO A 42 3.03 -6.00 0.96
CA PRO A 42 3.76 -7.17 0.44
C PRO A 42 3.73 -8.35 1.40
N ALA A 43 3.75 -9.59 0.89
CA ALA A 43 3.86 -10.82 1.69
C ALA A 43 5.04 -10.73 2.68
N THR A 44 4.74 -10.68 3.99
CA THR A 44 5.78 -10.53 5.02
C THR A 44 5.33 -11.08 6.37
N ALA A 45 6.20 -11.84 7.02
CA ALA A 45 5.98 -12.33 8.38
C ALA A 45 5.91 -11.18 9.41
N ARG A 46 6.41 -9.98 9.07
CA ARG A 46 6.36 -8.79 9.92
C ARG A 46 4.92 -8.37 10.24
N ARG A 47 3.95 -8.73 9.39
CA ARG A 47 2.53 -8.42 9.61
C ARG A 47 1.92 -9.13 10.82
N GLU A 48 2.44 -10.28 11.23
CA GLU A 48 1.91 -11.04 12.39
C GLU A 48 2.05 -10.28 13.71
N ARG A 49 3.07 -9.41 13.82
CA ARG A 49 3.33 -8.58 15.01
C ARG A 49 2.86 -7.12 14.85
N ALA A 50 2.39 -6.74 13.67
CA ALA A 50 2.02 -5.37 13.37
C ALA A 50 0.70 -4.99 14.06
N LYS A 51 0.70 -3.85 14.75
CA LYS A 51 -0.47 -3.30 15.43
C LYS A 51 -1.24 -2.36 14.50
N PRO A 52 -2.54 -2.13 14.72
CA PRO A 52 -3.31 -1.15 13.96
C PRO A 52 -2.67 0.25 13.91
N ASP A 53 -2.03 0.68 15.00
CA ASP A 53 -1.35 1.99 15.05
C ASP A 53 -0.12 2.07 14.13
N ASP A 54 0.60 0.96 13.92
CA ASP A 54 1.74 0.91 13.00
C ASP A 54 1.27 1.21 11.57
N TYR A 55 0.16 0.59 11.14
CA TYR A 55 -0.47 0.89 9.86
C TYR A 55 -0.99 2.32 9.80
N ARG A 56 -1.65 2.80 10.86
CA ARG A 56 -2.19 4.17 10.90
C ARG A 56 -1.08 5.19 10.69
N ARG A 57 0.03 5.10 11.44
CA ARG A 57 1.17 6.01 11.32
C ARG A 57 1.84 5.93 9.95
N LEU A 58 2.05 4.71 9.45
CA LEU A 58 2.64 4.48 8.13
C LEU A 58 1.77 5.10 7.02
N LEU A 59 0.47 4.83 7.03
CA LEU A 59 -0.47 5.33 6.02
C LEU A 59 -0.66 6.84 6.10
N GLN A 60 -0.63 7.42 7.31
CA GLN A 60 -0.70 8.87 7.49
C GLN A 60 0.43 9.60 6.75
N TYR A 61 1.58 8.95 6.57
CA TYR A 61 2.68 9.46 5.76
C TYR A 61 2.58 9.03 4.28
N LEU A 62 2.40 7.74 3.99
CA LEU A 62 2.41 7.25 2.60
C LEU A 62 1.31 7.89 1.75
N LEU A 63 0.13 8.13 2.31
CA LEU A 63 -0.99 8.71 1.58
C LEU A 63 -0.78 10.19 1.26
N THR A 64 0.16 10.89 1.93
CA THR A 64 0.49 12.28 1.60
C THR A 64 1.54 12.39 0.50
N VAL A 65 2.19 11.29 0.12
CA VAL A 65 3.30 11.27 -0.83
C VAL A 65 2.88 11.61 -2.27
N PRO A 66 1.81 11.05 -2.84
CA PRO A 66 1.34 11.47 -4.16
C PRO A 66 0.83 12.90 -4.16
N SER A 67 0.88 13.57 -5.31
CA SER A 67 0.27 14.89 -5.49
C SER A 67 -1.24 14.84 -5.26
N GLU A 68 -1.83 15.96 -4.90
CA GLU A 68 -3.28 16.06 -4.63
C GLU A 68 -4.14 15.51 -5.77
N GLU A 69 -3.88 15.94 -7.00
CA GLU A 69 -4.53 15.44 -8.23
C GLU A 69 -4.48 13.91 -8.34
N VAL A 70 -3.34 13.30 -7.99
CA VAL A 70 -3.19 11.83 -8.03
C VAL A 70 -3.96 11.17 -6.90
N ARG A 71 -4.01 11.78 -5.70
CA ARG A 71 -4.77 11.26 -4.55
C ARG A 71 -6.27 11.30 -4.78
N GLU A 72 -6.78 12.30 -5.51
CA GLU A 72 -8.20 12.45 -5.84
C GLU A 72 -8.75 11.28 -6.67
N LEU A 73 -7.88 10.59 -7.44
CA LEU A 73 -8.25 9.38 -8.16
C LEU A 73 -8.55 8.19 -7.22
N GLY A 74 -8.15 8.27 -5.96
CA GLY A 74 -8.22 7.20 -4.98
C GLY A 74 -7.17 6.12 -5.21
N PHE A 75 -6.73 5.51 -4.12
CA PHE A 75 -5.72 4.46 -4.14
C PHE A 75 -6.31 3.12 -4.56
N THR A 76 -5.62 2.43 -5.46
CA THR A 76 -5.79 0.99 -5.64
C THR A 76 -4.91 0.29 -4.62
N VAL A 77 -5.54 -0.39 -3.66
CA VAL A 77 -4.86 -1.10 -2.57
C VAL A 77 -4.66 -2.56 -2.96
N VAL A 78 -3.41 -3.05 -2.90
CA VAL A 78 -3.09 -4.46 -3.15
C VAL A 78 -2.56 -5.08 -1.87
N VAL A 79 -3.26 -6.06 -1.31
CA VAL A 79 -2.83 -6.80 -0.13
C VAL A 79 -2.46 -8.21 -0.51
N ASP A 80 -1.18 -8.54 -0.44
CA ASP A 80 -0.72 -9.89 -0.71
C ASP A 80 -0.98 -10.79 0.51
N MET A 81 -1.99 -11.65 0.47
CA MET A 81 -2.30 -12.55 1.58
C MET A 81 -1.56 -13.91 1.44
N ARG A 82 -0.73 -14.12 0.41
CA ARG A 82 0.02 -15.38 0.27
C ARG A 82 0.92 -15.60 1.49
N GLY A 83 0.92 -16.84 2.00
CA GLY A 83 1.67 -17.19 3.21
C GLY A 83 1.10 -16.61 4.53
N SER A 84 -0.07 -15.98 4.51
CA SER A 84 -0.72 -15.40 5.68
C SER A 84 -2.21 -15.77 5.75
N THR A 85 -2.90 -15.33 6.79
CA THR A 85 -4.34 -15.54 6.96
C THR A 85 -5.12 -14.23 7.00
N TRP A 86 -6.44 -14.33 6.88
CA TRP A 86 -7.36 -13.19 6.94
C TRP A 86 -7.22 -12.33 8.21
N SER A 87 -6.77 -12.90 9.32
CA SER A 87 -6.55 -12.17 10.58
C SER A 87 -5.52 -11.04 10.42
N THR A 88 -4.54 -11.18 9.53
CA THR A 88 -3.50 -10.18 9.27
C THR A 88 -3.95 -9.10 8.28
N VAL A 89 -4.92 -9.41 7.41
CA VAL A 89 -5.48 -8.47 6.42
C VAL A 89 -6.54 -7.57 7.03
N LYS A 90 -7.37 -8.12 7.94
CA LYS A 90 -8.48 -7.38 8.57
C LYS A 90 -8.05 -6.06 9.23
N PRO A 91 -6.93 -5.97 9.98
CA PRO A 91 -6.44 -4.71 10.54
C PRO A 91 -6.14 -3.64 9.49
N ILE A 92 -5.55 -4.02 8.35
CA ILE A 92 -5.22 -3.09 7.26
C ILE A 92 -6.49 -2.43 6.73
N LEU A 93 -7.50 -3.24 6.38
CA LEU A 93 -8.76 -2.75 5.83
C LEU A 93 -9.54 -1.90 6.83
N LYS A 94 -9.50 -2.28 8.12
CA LYS A 94 -10.09 -1.48 9.20
C LYS A 94 -9.45 -0.11 9.34
N VAL A 95 -8.12 -0.04 9.38
CA VAL A 95 -7.40 1.22 9.51
C VAL A 95 -7.70 2.14 8.31
N LEU A 96 -7.70 1.60 7.09
CA LEU A 96 -8.06 2.35 5.89
C LEU A 96 -9.46 2.97 6.00
N GLN A 97 -10.49 2.20 6.34
CA GLN A 97 -11.85 2.75 6.40
C GLN A 97 -12.13 3.68 7.60
N GLU A 98 -11.46 3.45 8.74
CA GLU A 98 -11.72 4.17 10.00
C GLU A 98 -10.94 5.49 10.04
N HIS A 99 -9.72 5.53 9.50
CA HIS A 99 -8.83 6.69 9.56
C HIS A 99 -8.64 7.42 8.23
N PHE A 100 -8.88 6.76 7.10
CA PHE A 100 -8.68 7.32 5.76
C PHE A 100 -9.91 7.12 4.86
N PRO A 101 -11.11 7.53 5.32
CA PRO A 101 -12.33 7.37 4.53
C PRO A 101 -12.22 8.13 3.20
N GLY A 102 -12.65 7.50 2.11
CA GLY A 102 -12.63 8.09 0.78
C GLY A 102 -11.28 8.03 0.06
N SER A 103 -10.20 7.60 0.72
CA SER A 103 -8.89 7.49 0.05
C SER A 103 -8.76 6.24 -0.82
N VAL A 104 -9.58 5.22 -0.61
CA VAL A 104 -9.47 3.92 -1.32
C VAL A 104 -10.49 3.88 -2.46
N HIS A 105 -10.01 3.68 -3.68
CA HIS A 105 -10.87 3.38 -4.83
C HIS A 105 -11.34 1.93 -4.79
N VAL A 106 -10.40 0.99 -4.69
CA VAL A 106 -10.66 -0.46 -4.64
C VAL A 106 -9.52 -1.16 -3.89
N ALA A 107 -9.85 -2.25 -3.20
CA ALA A 107 -8.88 -3.13 -2.57
C ALA A 107 -8.88 -4.53 -3.23
N TYR A 108 -7.71 -4.99 -3.66
CA TYR A 108 -7.48 -6.35 -4.14
C TYR A 108 -6.68 -7.14 -3.11
N ILE A 109 -7.23 -8.28 -2.68
CA ILE A 109 -6.57 -9.20 -1.76
C ILE A 109 -6.12 -10.41 -2.58
N ILE A 110 -4.82 -10.62 -2.70
CA ILE A 110 -4.25 -11.76 -3.39
C ILE A 110 -4.35 -12.96 -2.45
N LYS A 111 -5.23 -13.90 -2.80
CA LYS A 111 -5.45 -15.12 -2.01
C LYS A 111 -4.31 -16.13 -2.21
N PRO A 112 -4.03 -17.01 -1.24
CA PRO A 112 -3.25 -18.23 -1.46
C PRO A 112 -3.91 -19.15 -2.52
N ASP A 113 -3.13 -19.94 -3.26
CA ASP A 113 -3.64 -20.79 -4.35
C ASP A 113 -4.74 -21.75 -3.88
N ASN A 114 -4.51 -22.40 -2.73
CA ASN A 114 -5.41 -23.39 -2.12
C ASN A 114 -6.55 -22.77 -1.30
N PHE A 115 -6.75 -21.45 -1.35
CA PHE A 115 -7.70 -20.74 -0.48
C PHE A 115 -9.16 -21.14 -0.72
N TRP A 116 -9.59 -21.24 -1.99
CA TRP A 116 -10.97 -21.61 -2.34
C TRP A 116 -11.35 -23.05 -1.94
N GLN A 117 -10.36 -23.94 -1.82
CA GLN A 117 -10.61 -25.32 -1.41
C GLN A 117 -10.79 -25.46 0.11
N LYS A 118 -10.18 -24.58 0.91
CA LYS A 118 -10.14 -24.71 2.39
C LYS A 118 -11.08 -23.77 3.14
N GLN A 119 -11.62 -22.72 2.51
CA GLN A 119 -12.46 -21.72 3.19
C GLN A 119 -13.55 -21.15 2.26
N ARG A 120 -14.83 -21.35 2.59
CA ARG A 120 -15.96 -20.57 2.04
C ARG A 120 -16.12 -19.26 2.81
N THR A 121 -15.09 -18.42 2.83
CA THR A 121 -15.22 -17.07 3.40
C THR A 121 -15.80 -16.13 2.35
N SER A 122 -17.10 -15.84 2.45
CA SER A 122 -17.67 -14.72 1.71
C SER A 122 -17.14 -13.42 2.32
N LEU A 123 -16.30 -12.71 1.57
CA LEU A 123 -16.10 -11.29 1.79
C LEU A 123 -17.40 -10.61 1.35
N GLY A 124 -18.32 -10.44 2.30
CA GLY A 124 -19.55 -9.70 2.03
C GLY A 124 -19.19 -8.30 1.55
N SER A 125 -19.68 -7.92 0.37
CA SER A 125 -19.46 -6.61 -0.27
C SER A 125 -19.87 -5.42 0.62
N HIS A 126 -20.66 -5.65 1.67
CA HIS A 126 -21.13 -4.62 2.61
C HIS A 126 -20.25 -4.42 3.85
N LYS A 127 -19.11 -5.11 3.97
CA LYS A 127 -18.30 -5.08 5.20
C LYS A 127 -17.42 -3.84 5.34
N TYR A 128 -17.00 -3.25 4.22
CA TYR A 128 -16.10 -2.09 4.18
C TYR A 128 -16.70 -0.98 3.33
N LYS A 129 -16.27 0.26 3.55
CA LYS A 129 -16.76 1.46 2.83
C LYS A 129 -16.25 1.58 1.39
N PHE A 130 -15.49 0.60 0.91
CA PHE A 130 -14.90 0.55 -0.42
C PHE A 130 -14.97 -0.88 -0.98
N GLU A 131 -14.94 -1.00 -2.30
CA GLU A 131 -14.98 -2.28 -2.98
C GLU A 131 -13.75 -3.13 -2.60
N THR A 132 -13.99 -4.40 -2.28
CA THR A 132 -12.95 -5.34 -1.85
C THR A 132 -13.08 -6.65 -2.61
N ASN A 133 -12.06 -7.00 -3.39
CA ASN A 133 -12.04 -8.16 -4.27
C ASN A 133 -10.95 -9.15 -3.84
N MET A 134 -11.29 -10.43 -3.72
CA MET A 134 -10.27 -11.49 -3.61
C MET A 134 -9.93 -12.02 -5.00
N ILE A 135 -8.65 -11.97 -5.36
CA ILE A 135 -8.14 -12.38 -6.67
C ILE A 135 -6.99 -13.37 -6.51
N SER A 136 -6.70 -14.16 -7.54
CA SER A 136 -5.41 -14.85 -7.64
C SER A 136 -4.34 -13.87 -8.13
N LEU A 137 -3.06 -14.25 -7.97
CA LEU A 137 -1.95 -13.41 -8.41
C LEU A 137 -1.96 -13.22 -9.92
N GLU A 138 -2.29 -14.27 -10.67
CA GLU A 138 -2.33 -14.29 -12.15
C GLU A 138 -3.42 -13.37 -12.72
N ALA A 139 -4.39 -12.96 -11.90
CA ALA A 139 -5.41 -12.00 -12.30
C ALA A 139 -4.93 -10.54 -12.14
N LEU A 140 -3.91 -10.27 -11.33
CA LEU A 140 -3.43 -8.92 -11.04
C LEU A 140 -2.91 -8.17 -12.28
N PRO A 141 -2.14 -8.78 -13.21
CA PRO A 141 -1.72 -8.14 -14.46
C PRO A 141 -2.88 -7.70 -15.36
N LYS A 142 -4.05 -8.36 -15.22
CA LYS A 142 -5.27 -7.97 -15.94
C LYS A 142 -5.94 -6.75 -15.34
N ILE A 143 -5.46 -6.23 -14.22
CA ILE A 143 -6.03 -5.09 -13.48
C ILE A 143 -5.03 -3.92 -13.45
N ILE A 144 -3.76 -4.22 -13.18
CA ILE A 144 -2.65 -3.25 -13.10
C ILE A 144 -1.57 -3.72 -14.09
N ASP A 145 -1.03 -2.80 -14.88
CA ASP A 145 0.05 -3.11 -15.82
C ASP A 145 1.30 -3.66 -15.09
N THR A 146 1.98 -4.64 -15.68
CA THR A 146 3.14 -5.28 -15.02
C THR A 146 4.30 -4.31 -14.83
N GLY A 147 4.44 -3.29 -15.68
CA GLY A 147 5.40 -2.20 -15.50
C GLY A 147 5.09 -1.27 -14.32
N GLN A 148 3.92 -1.42 -13.69
CA GLN A 148 3.48 -0.67 -12.52
C GLN A 148 3.50 -1.51 -11.24
N LEU A 149 3.88 -2.78 -11.33
CA LEU A 149 3.94 -3.73 -10.22
C LEU A 149 5.40 -4.09 -9.91
N THR A 150 5.70 -4.30 -8.63
CA THR A 150 7.02 -4.78 -8.18
C THR A 150 7.17 -6.28 -8.42
N SER A 151 8.40 -6.77 -8.39
CA SER A 151 8.71 -8.18 -8.72
C SER A 151 8.05 -9.21 -7.80
N ASP A 152 7.79 -8.87 -6.54
CA ASP A 152 7.03 -9.71 -5.61
C ASP A 152 5.57 -9.91 -6.03
N LEU A 153 5.05 -9.02 -6.86
CA LEU A 153 3.72 -9.07 -7.47
C LEU A 153 3.76 -9.44 -8.96
N GLU A 154 4.82 -10.13 -9.40
CA GLU A 154 5.05 -10.55 -10.80
C GLU A 154 5.14 -9.40 -11.80
N GLY A 155 5.55 -8.22 -11.34
CA GLY A 155 5.80 -7.06 -12.19
C GLY A 155 7.26 -6.82 -12.52
N THR A 156 7.50 -5.74 -13.28
CA THR A 156 8.83 -5.33 -13.76
C THR A 156 9.27 -3.97 -13.20
N LEU A 157 8.46 -3.31 -12.37
CA LEU A 157 8.82 -2.05 -11.72
C LEU A 157 9.94 -2.29 -10.70
N HIS A 158 11.10 -1.69 -10.96
CA HIS A 158 12.20 -1.70 -10.01
C HIS A 158 11.89 -0.79 -8.81
N TYR A 159 11.99 -1.34 -7.60
CA TYR A 159 11.77 -0.59 -6.36
C TYR A 159 12.78 -1.03 -5.29
N ASP A 160 13.64 -0.09 -4.90
CA ASP A 160 14.52 -0.24 -3.74
C ASP A 160 13.93 0.56 -2.56
N HIS A 161 13.56 -0.15 -1.50
CA HIS A 161 12.91 0.46 -0.34
C HIS A 161 13.87 1.33 0.47
N ALA A 162 15.13 0.91 0.61
CA ALA A 162 16.13 1.65 1.39
C ALA A 162 16.49 2.95 0.68
N GLN A 163 16.72 2.90 -0.63
CA GLN A 163 16.95 4.08 -1.46
C GLN A 163 15.75 5.02 -1.43
N TRP A 164 14.53 4.49 -1.53
CA TRP A 164 13.31 5.28 -1.46
C TRP A 164 13.17 6.03 -0.12
N ILE A 165 13.49 5.37 1.00
CA ILE A 165 13.51 6.02 2.33
C ILE A 165 14.57 7.12 2.37
N GLU A 166 15.77 6.86 1.84
CA GLU A 166 16.88 7.81 1.86
C GLU A 166 16.58 9.09 1.09
N MET A 167 15.95 8.96 -0.08
CA MET A 167 15.44 10.10 -0.85
C MET A 167 14.44 10.94 -0.03
N ARG A 168 13.63 10.30 0.81
CA ARG A 168 12.60 10.96 1.63
C ARG A 168 13.12 11.54 2.94
N LYS A 169 14.25 11.05 3.45
CA LYS A 169 15.00 11.69 4.54
C LYS A 169 15.65 13.01 4.11
N GLY A 170 15.87 13.20 2.80
CA GLY A 170 16.53 14.38 2.23
C GLY A 170 18.06 14.28 2.20
N THR A 171 18.60 13.07 2.28
CA THR A 171 20.05 12.84 2.47
C THR A 171 20.81 12.59 1.16
N ILE A 172 20.13 12.41 0.02
CA ILE A 172 20.81 12.35 -1.28
C ILE A 172 21.05 13.78 -1.79
N ILE A 173 22.24 14.31 -1.46
CA ILE A 173 22.84 15.43 -2.18
C ILE A 173 23.54 14.79 -3.39
N PHE A 174 23.04 15.03 -4.60
CA PHE A 174 23.76 14.66 -5.82
C PHE A 174 25.14 15.36 -5.79
N HIS A 175 26.22 14.58 -5.82
CA HIS A 175 27.55 15.05 -6.20
C HIS A 175 27.74 14.85 -7.70
#